data_AF-A0A5S5CLI9-F1
#
_entry.id   AF-A0A5S5CLI9-F1
#
_cell.length_a   1.000
_cell.length_b   1.000
_cell.length_c   1.000
_cell.angle_alpha   90.00
_cell.angle_beta   90.00
_cell.angle_gamma   90.00
#
_symmetry.space_group_name_H-M   'P 1'
#
loop_
_entity.id
_entity.type
_entity.pdbx_description
1 polymer ?
#
loop_
_entity_poly.entity_id
_entity_poly.type
_entity_poly.pdbx_seq_one_letter_code
_entity_poly.pdbx_strand_id
1 'polypeptide(L)'
;MAWLRVGDTFATDPRILALNDPAAPLMGPACRGFFLELAALSANASTDYVITRGQINLAGGPSASQLLRRCERAGLIRPLDGRGTTRRWKLIDDAPELIHIRLAAEVAWEKQQKADTRNPELQTAVFLRDGDACRWCGRVVQPNDNRSARGKALDHLQAGQGATGPEDLVVACAGCNGRRGKEWLDARDDEAARADYAARWQLRPPPSPLIFIRSTVDLLAERGHAVPADAVIGERARMFDTPTTSGPEVSHPAAAGVAAPARSTTAPGDQHPTSQVGVAAPDAGTTGATHPATAGVAAPPSADQHPEPSGVAATEDSAPECQHPAPAGVAAPESRTDRSATDRSRPGRAGDGSALVGSGGSPPTRASPDHPKQPPPSPGPRRTRRGRRRSRSGGSA
;
A
#
# COMPACT_ATOMS: atom_id res chain seq x y z
N MET A 1 -2.39 -2.60 -4.56
CA MET A 1 -2.78 -1.47 -5.43
C MET A 1 -1.51 -0.88 -6.01
N ALA A 2 -1.57 -0.38 -7.25
CA ALA A 2 -0.45 0.39 -7.80
C ALA A 2 -0.38 1.73 -7.05
N TRP A 3 0.83 2.18 -6.75
CA TRP A 3 1.08 3.44 -6.07
C TRP A 3 2.30 4.12 -6.69
N LEU A 4 2.34 5.45 -6.57
CA LEU A 4 3.44 6.31 -6.97
C LEU A 4 4.02 6.94 -5.71
N ARG A 5 5.33 6.77 -5.48
CA ARG A 5 6.09 7.59 -4.53
C ARG A 5 6.74 8.71 -5.32
N VAL A 6 6.64 9.92 -4.78
CA VAL A 6 7.45 11.06 -5.21
C VAL A 6 8.56 11.24 -4.18
N GLY A 7 9.78 11.45 -4.65
CA GLY A 7 10.94 11.70 -3.83
C GLY A 7 10.89 12.99 -3.02
N ASP A 8 11.54 12.97 -1.88
CA ASP A 8 11.92 14.16 -1.13
C ASP A 8 12.91 15.05 -1.91
N THR A 9 13.77 14.45 -2.74
CA THR A 9 14.69 15.15 -3.65
C THR A 9 14.03 15.66 -4.92
N PHE A 10 12.72 15.43 -5.12
CA PHE A 10 12.06 15.75 -6.39
C PHE A 10 12.22 17.22 -6.81
N ALA A 11 12.05 18.15 -5.87
CA ALA A 11 12.13 19.58 -6.18
C ALA A 11 13.57 20.05 -6.50
N THR A 12 14.59 19.31 -6.07
CA THR A 12 16.01 19.66 -6.19
C THR A 12 16.77 18.79 -7.19
N ASP A 13 16.13 17.79 -7.79
CA ASP A 13 16.72 16.97 -8.84
C ASP A 13 17.15 17.86 -10.03
N PRO A 14 18.38 17.68 -10.58
CA PRO A 14 18.88 18.51 -11.67
C PRO A 14 17.97 18.55 -12.91
N ARG A 15 17.28 17.45 -13.23
CA ARG A 15 16.34 17.36 -14.37
C ARG A 15 15.10 18.18 -14.11
N ILE A 16 14.62 18.20 -12.86
CA ILE A 16 13.49 19.04 -12.45
C ILE A 16 13.88 20.52 -12.41
N LEU A 17 15.06 20.84 -11.90
CA LEU A 17 15.57 22.21 -11.89
C LEU A 17 15.79 22.77 -13.30
N ALA A 18 16.20 21.93 -14.26
CA ALA A 18 16.38 22.29 -15.67
C ALA A 18 15.07 22.69 -16.38
N LEU A 19 13.90 22.42 -15.78
CA LEU A 19 12.61 22.89 -16.29
C LEU A 19 12.35 24.37 -16.01
N ASN A 20 13.07 24.97 -15.04
CA ASN A 20 12.90 26.37 -14.69
C ASN A 20 13.47 27.27 -15.81
N ASP A 21 12.68 28.25 -16.21
CA ASP A 21 12.99 29.16 -17.31
C ASP A 21 12.64 30.57 -16.85
N PRO A 22 13.63 31.45 -16.59
CA PRO A 22 13.38 32.81 -16.14
C PRO A 22 12.52 33.63 -17.11
N ALA A 23 12.57 33.32 -18.41
CA ALA A 23 11.76 33.99 -19.42
C ALA A 23 10.31 33.46 -19.46
N ALA A 24 10.04 32.30 -18.87
CA ALA A 24 8.73 31.67 -18.82
C ALA A 24 8.49 31.02 -17.43
N PRO A 25 8.31 31.82 -16.37
CA PRO A 25 8.36 31.34 -14.98
C PRO A 25 7.28 30.31 -14.63
N LEU A 26 6.15 30.30 -15.36
CA LEU A 26 5.08 29.32 -15.18
C LEU A 26 5.36 27.96 -15.86
N MET A 27 6.32 27.89 -16.78
CA MET A 27 6.61 26.66 -17.52
C MET A 27 7.24 25.58 -16.65
N GLY A 28 8.13 25.95 -15.71
CA GLY A 28 8.72 25.00 -14.76
C GLY A 28 7.64 24.29 -13.91
N PRO A 29 6.80 25.02 -13.16
CA PRO A 29 5.64 24.47 -12.46
C PRO A 29 4.73 23.63 -13.37
N ALA A 30 4.40 24.10 -14.57
CA ALA A 30 3.53 23.37 -15.50
C ALA A 30 4.15 22.03 -15.94
N CYS A 31 5.45 21.99 -16.26
CA CYS A 31 6.15 20.76 -16.64
C CYS A 31 6.22 19.78 -15.46
N ARG A 32 6.43 20.27 -14.23
CA ARG A 32 6.43 19.45 -13.01
C ARG A 32 5.07 18.79 -12.77
N GLY A 33 3.99 19.58 -12.85
CA GLY A 33 2.62 19.06 -12.71
C GLY A 33 2.29 18.03 -13.78
N PHE A 34 2.60 18.35 -15.05
CA PHE A 34 2.43 17.44 -16.19
C PHE A 34 3.17 16.11 -16.01
N PHE A 35 4.43 16.15 -15.59
CA PHE A 35 5.22 14.94 -15.35
C PHE A 35 4.63 14.08 -14.22
N LEU A 36 4.24 14.68 -13.10
CA LEU A 36 3.63 13.97 -11.98
C LEU A 36 2.26 13.38 -12.33
N GLU A 37 1.45 14.09 -13.13
CA GLU A 37 0.18 13.58 -13.62
C GLU A 37 0.37 12.38 -14.54
N LEU A 38 1.34 12.42 -15.45
CA LEU A 38 1.69 11.27 -16.28
C LEU A 38 2.18 10.08 -15.46
N ALA A 39 2.97 10.32 -14.40
CA ALA A 39 3.41 9.28 -13.48
C ALA A 39 2.22 8.65 -12.74
N ALA A 40 1.26 9.47 -12.29
CA ALA A 40 0.04 8.98 -11.65
C ALA A 40 -0.83 8.16 -12.61
N LEU A 41 -0.98 8.62 -13.86
CA LEU A 41 -1.71 7.90 -14.91
C LEU A 41 -1.04 6.56 -15.25
N SER A 42 0.29 6.52 -15.34
CA SER A 42 1.03 5.27 -15.57
C SER A 42 0.91 4.30 -14.40
N ALA A 43 1.00 4.79 -13.17
CA ALA A 43 0.80 3.97 -11.97
C ALA A 43 -0.62 3.39 -11.93
N ASN A 44 -1.65 4.22 -12.13
CA ASN A 44 -3.04 3.76 -12.15
C ASN A 44 -3.29 2.69 -13.22
N ALA A 45 -2.72 2.87 -14.42
CA ALA A 45 -2.83 1.92 -15.50
C ALA A 45 -1.91 0.69 -15.37
N SER A 46 -1.01 0.66 -14.37
CA SER A 46 0.01 -0.39 -14.20
C SER A 46 0.82 -0.63 -15.48
N THR A 47 1.31 0.46 -16.11
CA THR A 47 2.02 0.40 -17.39
C THR A 47 3.54 0.52 -17.26
N ASP A 48 4.09 0.32 -16.06
CA ASP A 48 5.55 0.29 -15.82
C ASP A 48 6.28 1.49 -16.45
N TYR A 49 5.87 2.71 -16.08
CA TYR A 49 6.39 3.99 -16.56
C TYR A 49 6.07 4.31 -18.03
N VAL A 50 5.38 3.43 -18.76
CA VAL A 50 5.02 3.65 -20.17
C VAL A 50 3.74 4.45 -20.29
N ILE A 51 3.75 5.50 -21.10
CA ILE A 51 2.60 6.36 -21.37
C ILE A 51 2.27 6.42 -22.87
N THR A 52 1.00 6.67 -23.16
CA THR A 52 0.41 6.83 -24.49
C THR A 52 0.30 8.30 -24.89
N ARG A 53 0.08 8.55 -26.18
CA ARG A 53 -0.30 9.88 -26.66
C ARG A 53 -1.59 10.39 -26.01
N GLY A 54 -2.56 9.52 -25.76
CA GLY A 54 -3.82 9.88 -25.09
C GLY A 54 -3.59 10.45 -23.69
N GLN A 55 -2.75 9.80 -22.89
CA GLN A 55 -2.37 10.29 -21.55
C GLN A 55 -1.62 11.63 -21.61
N ILE A 56 -0.73 11.81 -22.59
CA ILE A 56 -0.04 13.08 -22.84
C ILE A 56 -1.02 14.20 -23.15
N ASN A 57 -2.00 13.95 -24.02
CA ASN A 57 -3.00 14.96 -24.38
C ASN A 57 -3.95 15.25 -23.21
N LEU A 58 -4.29 14.22 -22.40
CA LEU A 58 -5.12 14.38 -21.21
C LEU A 58 -4.44 15.28 -20.18
N ALA A 59 -3.18 15.01 -19.82
CA ALA A 59 -2.45 15.75 -18.80
C ALA A 59 -1.99 17.15 -19.27
N GLY A 60 -1.62 17.27 -20.55
CA GLY A 60 -1.03 18.50 -21.08
C GLY A 60 -2.01 19.44 -21.77
N GLY A 61 -3.20 18.95 -22.12
CA GLY A 61 -4.21 19.70 -22.86
C GLY A 61 -3.63 20.36 -24.14
N PRO A 62 -3.98 21.62 -24.43
CA PRO A 62 -3.43 22.36 -25.58
C PRO A 62 -1.90 22.49 -25.56
N SER A 63 -1.28 22.48 -24.38
CA SER A 63 0.16 22.67 -24.18
C SER A 63 0.96 21.36 -24.23
N ALA A 64 0.30 20.21 -24.39
CA ALA A 64 0.91 18.88 -24.28
C ALA A 64 2.20 18.71 -25.10
N SER A 65 2.20 19.21 -26.34
CA SER A 65 3.38 19.11 -27.21
C SER A 65 4.57 19.94 -26.71
N GLN A 66 4.31 21.11 -26.13
CA GLN A 66 5.36 21.98 -25.58
C GLN A 66 5.93 21.40 -24.29
N LEU A 67 5.05 20.94 -23.39
CA LEU A 67 5.42 20.32 -22.11
C LEU A 67 6.22 19.04 -22.33
N LEU A 68 5.75 18.15 -23.22
CA LEU A 68 6.46 16.94 -23.58
C LEU A 68 7.88 17.23 -24.08
N ARG A 69 8.06 18.17 -25.02
CA ARG A 69 9.40 18.53 -25.52
C ARG A 69 10.34 19.04 -24.43
N ARG A 70 9.82 19.83 -23.48
CA ARG A 70 10.63 20.33 -22.35
C ARG A 70 11.03 19.17 -21.41
N CYS A 71 10.09 18.29 -21.08
CA CYS A 71 10.37 17.10 -20.27
C CYS A 71 11.32 16.11 -20.96
N GLU A 72 11.21 15.92 -22.28
CA GLU A 72 12.14 15.11 -23.08
C GLU A 72 13.55 15.69 -23.04
N ARG A 73 13.69 17.00 -23.27
CA ARG A 73 14.99 17.69 -23.20
C ARG A 73 15.62 17.65 -21.80
N ALA A 74 14.79 17.67 -20.76
CA ALA A 74 15.24 17.52 -19.37
C ALA A 74 15.59 16.07 -18.99
N GLY A 75 15.33 15.09 -19.87
CA GLY A 75 15.60 13.68 -19.60
C GLY A 75 14.59 13.00 -18.67
N LEU A 76 13.42 13.60 -18.44
CA LEU A 76 12.35 13.03 -17.61
C LEU A 76 11.48 12.03 -18.37
N ILE A 77 11.41 12.18 -19.69
CA ILE A 77 10.60 11.37 -20.59
C ILE A 77 11.45 11.03 -21.80
N ARG A 78 11.39 9.78 -22.26
CA ARG A 78 12.02 9.37 -23.51
C ARG A 78 11.00 8.74 -24.45
N PRO A 79 11.06 9.01 -25.77
CA PRO A 79 10.27 8.27 -26.72
C PRO A 79 10.69 6.79 -26.72
N LEU A 80 9.72 5.91 -26.89
CA LEU A 80 9.95 4.50 -27.24
C LEU A 80 9.66 4.29 -28.72
N ASP A 81 10.10 3.15 -29.24
CA ASP A 81 9.83 2.76 -30.62
C ASP A 81 8.31 2.69 -30.90
N GLY A 82 7.93 3.09 -32.12
CA GLY A 82 6.54 3.16 -32.57
C GLY A 82 6.27 4.39 -33.45
N ARG A 83 5.27 4.31 -34.34
CA ARG A 83 4.87 5.40 -35.24
C ARG A 83 3.39 5.74 -35.10
N GLY A 84 3.05 7.00 -35.34
CA GLY A 84 1.67 7.48 -35.28
C GLY A 84 1.00 7.17 -33.94
N THR A 85 -0.13 6.46 -33.99
CA THR A 85 -0.95 6.07 -32.83
C THR A 85 -0.28 5.02 -31.93
N THR A 86 0.69 4.27 -32.45
CA THR A 86 1.44 3.26 -31.67
C THR A 86 2.63 3.84 -30.93
N ARG A 87 2.98 5.11 -31.17
CA ARG A 87 4.11 5.77 -30.50
C ARG A 87 3.85 5.82 -29.00
N ARG A 88 4.83 5.36 -28.24
CA ARG A 88 4.83 5.37 -26.77
C ARG A 88 5.97 6.24 -26.26
N TRP A 89 5.88 6.58 -24.97
CA TRP A 89 6.95 7.22 -24.22
C TRP A 89 7.15 6.48 -22.92
N LYS A 90 8.33 6.58 -22.36
CA LYS A 90 8.67 6.06 -21.04
C LYS A 90 9.12 7.19 -20.15
N LEU A 91 8.52 7.28 -18.97
CA LEU A 91 9.00 8.14 -17.90
C LEU A 91 10.33 7.59 -17.38
N ILE A 92 11.16 8.44 -16.80
CA ILE A 92 12.39 8.05 -16.15
C ILE A 92 12.16 6.96 -15.08
N ASP A 93 12.90 5.87 -15.16
CA ASP A 93 12.79 4.69 -14.31
C ASP A 93 14.12 4.26 -13.66
N ASP A 94 15.22 4.94 -13.97
CA ASP A 94 16.56 4.72 -13.41
C ASP A 94 16.89 5.62 -12.21
N ALA A 95 15.95 6.49 -11.81
CA ALA A 95 16.05 7.42 -10.69
C ALA A 95 14.93 7.16 -9.65
N PRO A 96 14.96 6.04 -8.90
CA PRO A 96 13.91 5.68 -7.95
C PRO A 96 13.76 6.69 -6.79
N GLU A 97 14.80 7.45 -6.51
CA GLU A 97 14.78 8.58 -5.57
C GLU A 97 13.87 9.70 -6.05
N LEU A 98 13.76 9.93 -7.37
CA LEU A 98 12.94 10.98 -7.98
C LEU A 98 11.46 10.60 -7.99
N ILE A 99 11.13 9.49 -8.65
CA ILE A 99 9.80 8.87 -8.61
C ILE A 99 9.94 7.35 -8.60
N HIS A 100 9.02 6.68 -7.92
CA HIS A 100 8.93 5.23 -7.97
C HIS A 100 7.48 4.79 -8.15
N ILE A 101 7.20 4.21 -9.32
CA ILE A 101 5.99 3.49 -9.64
C ILE A 101 6.22 2.02 -9.33
N ARG A 102 5.33 1.48 -8.51
CA ARG A 102 5.27 0.03 -8.27
C ARG A 102 4.87 -0.71 -9.54
N LEU A 103 5.64 -1.72 -9.93
CA LEU A 103 5.48 -2.41 -11.21
C LEU A 103 4.24 -3.33 -11.25
N ALA A 104 3.70 -3.54 -12.43
CA ALA A 104 2.55 -4.41 -12.67
C ALA A 104 2.79 -5.84 -12.19
N ALA A 105 3.99 -6.37 -12.47
CA ALA A 105 4.40 -7.70 -12.03
C ALA A 105 4.45 -7.82 -10.50
N GLU A 106 4.94 -6.79 -9.79
CA GLU A 106 4.99 -6.76 -8.33
C GLU A 106 3.59 -6.70 -7.71
N VAL A 107 2.68 -5.95 -8.34
CA VAL A 107 1.27 -5.88 -7.92
C VAL A 107 0.57 -7.21 -8.16
N ALA A 108 0.77 -7.84 -9.32
CA ALA A 108 0.22 -9.14 -9.66
C ALA A 108 0.73 -10.22 -8.69
N TRP A 109 2.04 -10.22 -8.41
CA TRP A 109 2.65 -11.13 -7.45
C TRP A 109 2.06 -10.99 -6.05
N GLU A 110 1.95 -9.77 -5.51
CA GLU A 110 1.34 -9.58 -4.17
C GLU A 110 -0.13 -10.02 -4.15
N LYS A 111 -0.88 -9.79 -5.24
CA LYS A 111 -2.26 -10.28 -5.35
C LYS A 111 -2.30 -11.81 -5.35
N GLN A 112 -1.42 -12.47 -6.11
CA GLN A 112 -1.31 -13.93 -6.14
C GLN A 112 -0.93 -14.47 -4.76
N GLN A 113 0.11 -13.92 -4.15
CA GLN A 113 0.55 -14.30 -2.80
C GLN A 113 -0.60 -14.18 -1.79
N LYS A 114 -1.39 -13.10 -1.84
CA LYS A 114 -2.57 -12.93 -0.99
C LYS A 114 -3.68 -13.93 -1.29
N ALA A 115 -3.89 -14.30 -2.56
CA ALA A 115 -4.87 -15.30 -2.95
C ALA A 115 -4.46 -16.69 -2.44
N ASP A 116 -3.21 -17.10 -2.68
CA ASP A 116 -2.66 -18.39 -2.26
C ASP A 116 -2.71 -18.55 -0.75
N THR A 117 -2.19 -17.55 -0.03
CA THR A 117 -2.11 -17.59 1.44
C THR A 117 -3.46 -17.48 2.13
N ARG A 118 -4.52 -17.08 1.43
CA ARG A 118 -5.90 -17.03 1.94
C ARG A 118 -6.79 -18.16 1.44
N ASN A 119 -6.31 -18.96 0.48
CA ASN A 119 -7.07 -20.10 -0.04
C ASN A 119 -7.27 -21.14 1.08
N PRO A 120 -8.51 -21.42 1.51
CA PRO A 120 -8.77 -22.37 2.59
C PRO A 120 -8.27 -23.78 2.30
N GLU A 121 -8.34 -24.25 1.06
CA GLU A 121 -7.92 -25.59 0.66
C GLU A 121 -6.40 -25.74 0.78
N LEU A 122 -5.65 -24.77 0.24
CA LEU A 122 -4.19 -24.73 0.37
C LEU A 122 -3.77 -24.63 1.83
N GLN A 123 -4.39 -23.72 2.60
CA GLN A 123 -4.09 -23.57 4.02
C GLN A 123 -4.30 -24.88 4.79
N THR A 124 -5.46 -25.52 4.60
CA THR A 124 -5.82 -26.75 5.32
C THR A 124 -4.86 -27.88 4.98
N ALA A 125 -4.57 -28.10 3.69
CA ALA A 125 -3.63 -29.13 3.25
C ALA A 125 -2.23 -28.91 3.82
N VAL A 126 -1.74 -27.68 3.80
CA VAL A 126 -0.43 -27.33 4.36
C VAL A 126 -0.42 -27.50 5.88
N PHE A 127 -1.47 -27.10 6.60
CA PHE A 127 -1.53 -27.23 8.05
C PHE A 127 -1.63 -28.68 8.51
N LEU A 128 -2.36 -29.54 7.79
CA LEU A 128 -2.40 -30.97 8.09
C LEU A 128 -1.04 -31.65 7.86
N ARG A 129 -0.26 -31.17 6.89
CA ARG A 129 1.08 -31.68 6.59
C ARG A 129 2.14 -31.19 7.58
N ASP A 130 2.15 -29.90 7.88
CA ASP A 130 3.24 -29.23 8.59
C ASP A 130 2.94 -28.98 10.08
N GLY A 131 1.66 -29.06 10.48
CA GLY A 131 1.19 -28.59 11.77
C GLY A 131 1.43 -27.08 11.97
N ASP A 132 1.94 -26.74 13.14
CA ASP A 132 2.38 -25.42 13.54
C ASP A 132 3.90 -25.35 13.73
N ALA A 133 4.68 -26.23 13.10
CA ALA A 133 6.15 -26.09 13.10
C ALA A 133 6.63 -25.32 11.87
N CYS A 134 7.47 -24.31 12.09
CA CYS A 134 8.16 -23.60 11.00
C CYS A 134 9.08 -24.55 10.25
N ARG A 135 8.86 -24.73 8.95
CA ARG A 135 9.61 -25.68 8.10
C ARG A 135 11.04 -25.23 7.77
N TRP A 136 11.42 -24.02 8.18
CA TRP A 136 12.79 -23.50 8.06
C TRP A 136 13.61 -23.70 9.34
N CYS A 137 13.08 -23.29 10.50
CA CYS A 137 13.82 -23.33 11.76
C CYS A 137 13.34 -24.39 12.76
N GLY A 138 12.26 -25.11 12.45
CA GLY A 138 11.66 -26.14 13.30
C GLY A 138 10.92 -25.62 14.53
N ARG A 139 10.94 -24.30 14.81
CA ARG A 139 10.22 -23.75 15.98
C ARG A 139 8.72 -23.69 15.74
N VAL A 140 7.95 -23.92 16.79
CA VAL A 140 6.49 -23.81 16.73
C VAL A 140 6.09 -22.34 16.55
N VAL A 141 5.14 -22.11 15.65
CA VAL A 141 4.58 -20.80 15.32
C VAL A 141 3.30 -20.54 16.12
N GLN A 142 3.00 -19.26 16.34
CA GLN A 142 1.79 -18.83 17.01
C GLN A 142 0.78 -18.36 15.94
N PRO A 143 -0.37 -19.04 15.79
CA PRO A 143 -1.46 -18.55 14.95
C PRO A 143 -1.98 -17.19 15.45
N ASN A 144 -2.44 -16.34 14.54
CA ASN A 144 -2.98 -15.00 14.80
C ASN A 144 -2.01 -14.02 15.50
N ASP A 145 -0.72 -14.34 15.57
CA ASP A 145 0.31 -13.41 16.05
C ASP A 145 0.92 -12.63 14.88
N ASN A 146 0.53 -11.38 14.74
CA ASN A 146 1.00 -10.49 13.68
C ASN A 146 2.16 -9.58 14.14
N ARG A 147 2.73 -9.81 15.33
CA ARG A 147 3.72 -8.91 15.93
C ARG A 147 5.06 -9.59 16.16
N SER A 148 5.06 -10.84 16.59
CA SER A 148 6.30 -11.52 16.92
C SER A 148 6.90 -12.24 15.71
N ALA A 149 8.20 -12.51 15.78
CA ALA A 149 8.88 -13.36 14.81
C ALA A 149 8.34 -14.81 14.78
N ARG A 150 7.55 -15.23 15.79
CA ARG A 150 6.89 -16.54 15.87
C ARG A 150 5.51 -16.54 15.18
N GLY A 151 5.03 -15.43 14.66
CA GLY A 151 3.75 -15.38 13.93
C GLY A 151 3.67 -16.42 12.82
N LYS A 152 2.55 -17.15 12.74
CA LYS A 152 2.31 -18.13 11.68
C LYS A 152 2.12 -17.42 10.35
N ALA A 153 2.89 -17.83 9.36
CA ALA A 153 2.74 -17.43 7.96
C ALA A 153 2.81 -18.66 7.07
N LEU A 154 2.23 -18.54 5.87
CA LEU A 154 2.52 -19.44 4.76
C LEU A 154 3.61 -18.80 3.90
N ASP A 155 4.64 -19.57 3.58
CA ASP A 155 5.77 -19.14 2.77
C ASP A 155 5.84 -19.95 1.47
N HIS A 156 6.10 -19.27 0.35
CA HIS A 156 6.24 -19.88 -0.97
C HIS A 156 7.64 -20.47 -1.12
N LEU A 157 7.74 -21.75 -1.49
CA LEU A 157 9.02 -22.41 -1.70
C LEU A 157 9.84 -21.78 -2.82
N GLN A 158 9.17 -21.35 -3.88
CA GLN A 158 9.80 -20.63 -4.99
C GLN A 158 9.41 -19.15 -4.91
N ALA A 159 10.41 -18.29 -4.71
CA ALA A 159 10.18 -16.86 -4.60
C ALA A 159 9.73 -16.28 -5.95
N GLY A 160 8.63 -15.52 -5.95
CA GLY A 160 8.05 -14.92 -7.16
C GLY A 160 7.18 -15.87 -7.99
N GLN A 161 6.97 -17.11 -7.54
CA GLN A 161 6.11 -18.08 -8.22
C GLN A 161 4.88 -18.41 -7.36
N GLY A 162 3.70 -18.37 -7.98
CA GLY A 162 2.44 -18.67 -7.31
C GLY A 162 2.36 -20.13 -6.91
N ALA A 163 1.53 -20.44 -5.92
CA ALA A 163 1.29 -21.83 -5.53
C ALA A 163 0.34 -22.49 -6.54
N THR A 164 0.79 -23.57 -7.16
CA THR A 164 -0.06 -24.47 -7.97
C THR A 164 -0.75 -25.52 -7.10
N GLY A 165 -0.10 -25.89 -6.00
CA GLY A 165 -0.61 -26.83 -5.01
C GLY A 165 -0.04 -26.59 -3.59
N PRO A 166 -0.46 -27.38 -2.60
CA PRO A 166 0.02 -27.28 -1.22
C PRO A 166 1.51 -27.63 -1.07
N GLU A 167 2.12 -28.32 -2.01
CA GLU A 167 3.56 -28.59 -2.09
C GLU A 167 4.40 -27.32 -2.28
N ASP A 168 3.84 -26.28 -2.87
CA ASP A 168 4.54 -25.01 -3.13
C ASP A 168 4.55 -24.07 -1.91
N LEU A 169 3.79 -24.42 -0.87
CA LEU A 169 3.61 -23.62 0.34
C LEU A 169 4.05 -24.40 1.56
N VAL A 170 4.62 -23.70 2.54
CA VAL A 170 5.03 -24.28 3.81
C VAL A 170 4.66 -23.39 4.99
N VAL A 171 4.44 -23.99 6.16
CA VAL A 171 4.34 -23.22 7.41
C VAL A 171 5.69 -22.60 7.74
N ALA A 172 5.71 -21.28 7.95
CA ALA A 172 6.89 -20.55 8.36
C ALA A 172 6.56 -19.60 9.51
N CYS A 173 7.57 -19.32 10.34
CA CYS A 173 7.46 -18.19 11.27
C CYS A 173 7.74 -16.89 10.52
N ALA A 174 7.08 -15.80 10.93
CA ALA A 174 7.24 -14.47 10.32
C ALA A 174 8.71 -14.03 10.25
N GLY A 175 9.52 -14.40 11.24
CA GLY A 175 10.96 -14.10 11.25
C GLY A 175 11.75 -14.84 10.16
N CYS A 176 11.46 -16.12 9.91
CA CYS A 176 12.13 -16.87 8.83
C CYS A 176 11.62 -16.42 7.47
N ASN A 177 10.31 -16.30 7.28
CA ASN A 177 9.70 -15.85 6.02
C ASN A 177 10.26 -14.47 5.62
N GLY A 178 10.25 -13.49 6.54
CA GLY A 178 10.78 -12.15 6.27
C GLY A 178 12.29 -12.14 5.97
N ARG A 179 13.11 -12.87 6.75
CA ARG A 179 14.56 -12.94 6.53
C ARG A 179 14.89 -13.61 5.19
N ARG A 180 14.23 -14.72 4.89
CA ARG A 180 14.37 -15.45 3.62
C ARG A 180 14.00 -14.56 2.44
N GLY A 181 12.89 -13.83 2.52
CA GLY A 181 12.49 -12.88 1.48
C GLY A 181 13.51 -11.78 1.23
N LYS A 182 14.10 -11.20 2.29
CA LYS A 182 15.16 -10.18 2.15
C LYS A 182 16.41 -10.76 1.49
N GLU A 183 16.89 -11.89 2.00
CA GLU A 183 18.11 -12.51 1.48
C GLU A 183 17.94 -13.04 0.05
N TRP A 184 16.73 -13.42 -0.35
CA TRP A 184 16.42 -13.71 -1.75
C TRP A 184 16.59 -12.49 -2.64
N LEU A 185 16.10 -11.32 -2.22
CA LEU A 185 16.25 -10.08 -3.00
C LEU A 185 17.72 -9.71 -3.20
N ASP A 186 18.54 -9.89 -2.16
CA ASP A 186 19.98 -9.63 -2.22
C ASP A 186 20.72 -10.62 -3.13
N ALA A 187 20.20 -11.85 -3.27
CA ALA A 187 20.84 -12.94 -4.02
C ALA A 187 20.28 -13.16 -5.43
N ARG A 188 19.15 -12.57 -5.81
CA ARG A 188 18.41 -12.94 -7.04
C ARG A 188 19.19 -12.73 -8.34
N ASP A 189 20.05 -11.71 -8.36
CA ASP A 189 20.77 -11.25 -9.56
C ASP A 189 22.20 -11.83 -9.63
N ASP A 190 22.62 -12.62 -8.62
CA ASP A 190 23.96 -13.22 -8.53
C ASP A 190 23.87 -14.73 -8.29
N GLU A 191 24.51 -15.51 -9.18
CA GLU A 191 24.44 -16.97 -9.14
C GLU A 191 25.14 -17.59 -7.91
N ALA A 192 26.28 -17.06 -7.48
CA ALA A 192 26.99 -17.55 -6.31
C ALA A 192 26.20 -17.23 -5.03
N ALA A 193 25.67 -16.01 -4.92
CA ALA A 193 24.82 -15.62 -3.79
C ALA A 193 23.54 -16.47 -3.72
N ARG A 194 22.98 -16.86 -4.88
CA ARG A 194 21.81 -17.75 -4.97
C ARG A 194 22.13 -19.18 -4.52
N ALA A 195 23.33 -19.69 -4.82
CA ALA A 195 23.79 -20.97 -4.29
C ALA A 195 23.94 -20.93 -2.76
N ASP A 196 24.54 -19.87 -2.21
CA ASP A 196 24.67 -19.68 -0.76
C ASP A 196 23.32 -19.52 -0.07
N TYR A 197 22.36 -18.83 -0.72
CA TYR A 197 20.98 -18.75 -0.25
C TYR A 197 20.33 -20.14 -0.16
N ALA A 198 20.43 -20.93 -1.22
CA ALA A 198 19.85 -22.28 -1.25
C ALA A 198 20.49 -23.20 -0.20
N ALA A 199 21.81 -23.09 0.01
CA ALA A 199 22.52 -23.86 1.03
C ALA A 199 22.08 -23.49 2.47
N ARG A 200 21.76 -22.22 2.73
CA ARG A 200 21.32 -21.73 4.05
C ARG A 200 19.86 -22.03 4.35
N TRP A 201 18.99 -21.98 3.34
CA TRP A 201 17.55 -22.19 3.47
C TRP A 201 17.13 -23.58 3.01
N GLN A 202 17.69 -24.59 3.66
CA GLN A 202 17.28 -25.97 3.43
C GLN A 202 15.93 -26.23 4.10
N LEU A 203 14.97 -26.72 3.31
CA LEU A 203 13.67 -27.09 3.82
C LEU A 203 13.79 -28.33 4.72
N ARG A 204 13.31 -28.23 5.96
CA ARG A 204 13.30 -29.38 6.88
C ARG A 204 12.28 -30.43 6.40
N PRO A 205 12.26 -31.68 6.90
CA PRO A 205 11.10 -32.58 6.72
C PRO A 205 9.95 -32.24 7.68
N PRO A 206 8.68 -32.60 7.37
CA PRO A 206 7.55 -32.34 8.26
C PRO A 206 7.82 -32.86 9.69
N PRO A 207 7.33 -32.16 10.72
CA PRO A 207 7.59 -32.56 12.10
C PRO A 207 6.95 -33.93 12.41
N SER A 208 7.65 -34.74 13.21
CA SER A 208 7.11 -35.99 13.75
C SER A 208 7.48 -36.08 15.24
N PRO A 209 6.50 -36.10 16.16
CA PRO A 209 5.07 -35.96 15.91
C PRO A 209 4.71 -34.57 15.36
N LEU A 210 3.56 -34.46 14.67
CA LEU A 210 3.01 -33.16 14.29
C LEU A 210 2.63 -32.37 15.55
N ILE A 211 2.89 -31.07 15.55
CA ILE A 211 2.51 -30.18 16.66
C ILE A 211 1.45 -29.21 16.17
N PHE A 212 0.36 -29.06 16.92
CA PHE A 212 -0.67 -28.08 16.65
C PHE A 212 -0.88 -27.17 17.87
N ILE A 213 -1.12 -25.90 17.61
CA ILE A 213 -1.68 -24.98 18.57
C ILE A 213 -3.20 -25.09 18.53
N ARG A 214 -3.86 -25.01 19.69
CA ARG A 214 -5.30 -25.22 19.83
C ARG A 214 -6.14 -24.46 18.79
N SER A 215 -5.81 -23.21 18.51
CA SER A 215 -6.52 -22.40 17.51
C SER A 215 -6.44 -22.95 16.08
N THR A 216 -5.35 -23.64 15.72
CA THR A 216 -5.24 -24.31 14.41
C THR A 216 -6.12 -25.56 14.38
N VAL A 217 -6.22 -26.30 15.49
CA VAL A 217 -7.12 -27.45 15.61
C VAL A 217 -8.56 -27.01 15.44
N ASP A 218 -8.96 -25.94 16.14
CA ASP A 218 -10.32 -25.39 16.05
C ASP A 218 -10.64 -24.95 14.61
N LEU A 219 -9.71 -24.25 13.94
CA LEU A 219 -9.85 -23.85 12.53
C LEU A 219 -10.00 -25.05 11.58
N LEU A 220 -9.23 -26.12 11.79
CA LEU A 220 -9.32 -27.34 10.97
C LEU A 220 -10.65 -28.05 11.20
N ALA A 221 -11.10 -28.13 12.45
CA ALA A 221 -12.39 -28.72 12.81
C ALA A 221 -13.57 -27.94 12.21
N GLU A 222 -13.53 -26.61 12.24
CA GLU A 222 -14.52 -25.73 11.57
C GLU A 222 -14.60 -26.01 10.06
N ARG A 223 -13.49 -26.41 9.45
CA ARG A 223 -13.41 -26.80 8.02
C ARG A 223 -13.72 -28.28 7.77
N GLY A 224 -14.10 -29.04 8.79
CA GLY A 224 -14.45 -30.46 8.68
C GLY A 224 -13.25 -31.41 8.66
N HIS A 225 -12.07 -30.97 9.09
CA HIS A 225 -10.85 -31.79 9.13
C HIS A 225 -10.44 -32.12 10.56
N ALA A 226 -10.15 -33.39 10.81
CA ALA A 226 -9.58 -33.85 12.08
C ALA A 226 -8.04 -33.83 12.01
N VAL A 227 -7.40 -33.50 13.14
CA VAL A 227 -5.95 -33.65 13.28
C VAL A 227 -5.57 -35.11 13.55
N PRO A 228 -4.37 -35.55 13.14
CA PRO A 228 -3.90 -36.91 13.41
C PRO A 228 -3.87 -37.23 14.91
N ALA A 229 -4.19 -38.48 15.27
CA ALA A 229 -4.36 -38.90 16.67
C ALA A 229 -3.06 -38.88 17.48
N ASP A 230 -1.92 -39.01 16.82
CA ASP A 230 -0.57 -38.96 17.39
C ASP A 230 -0.01 -37.53 17.48
N ALA A 231 -0.78 -36.52 17.06
CA ALA A 231 -0.34 -35.14 17.10
C ALA A 231 -0.31 -34.58 18.53
N VAL A 232 0.70 -33.76 18.81
CA VAL A 232 0.84 -33.04 20.08
C VAL A 232 0.09 -31.72 19.98
N ILE A 233 -0.83 -31.48 20.91
CA ILE A 233 -1.62 -30.24 20.96
C ILE A 233 -1.12 -29.39 22.14
N GLY A 234 -0.85 -28.11 21.88
CA GLY A 234 -0.49 -27.15 22.91
C GLY A 234 -1.18 -25.81 22.76
N GLU A 235 -1.10 -25.00 23.82
CA GLU A 235 -1.93 -23.80 23.93
C GLU A 235 -1.20 -22.57 23.40
N ARG A 236 0.14 -22.57 23.51
CA ARG A 236 1.00 -21.48 23.03
C ARG A 236 2.30 -22.02 22.47
N ALA A 237 2.78 -21.37 21.41
CA ALA A 237 4.04 -21.72 20.76
C ALA A 237 5.27 -21.68 21.67
N ARG A 238 5.26 -20.81 22.70
CA ARG A 238 6.37 -20.69 23.68
C ARG A 238 6.58 -21.94 24.53
N MET A 239 5.62 -22.87 24.54
CA MET A 239 5.80 -24.16 25.21
C MET A 239 6.73 -25.09 24.42
N PHE A 240 7.09 -24.73 23.19
CA PHE A 240 7.96 -25.48 22.30
C PHE A 240 9.11 -24.58 21.82
N ASP A 241 10.14 -24.45 22.67
CA ASP A 241 11.32 -23.65 22.36
C ASP A 241 12.41 -24.43 21.62
N THR A 242 12.39 -25.77 21.74
CA THR A 242 13.27 -26.66 20.98
C THR A 242 12.71 -26.90 19.58
N PRO A 243 13.54 -26.86 18.52
CA PRO A 243 13.12 -27.24 17.18
C PRO A 243 12.53 -28.67 17.16
N THR A 244 11.37 -28.84 16.53
CA THR A 244 10.58 -30.08 16.52
C THR A 244 11.21 -31.22 15.70
N THR A 245 12.36 -31.00 15.06
CA THR A 245 13.01 -32.04 14.25
C THR A 245 14.52 -31.91 14.30
N SER A 246 15.17 -33.00 14.73
CA SER A 246 16.62 -33.21 14.75
C SER A 246 17.18 -33.42 13.33
N GLY A 247 17.04 -32.42 12.46
CA GLY A 247 17.87 -32.27 11.26
C GLY A 247 19.11 -31.44 11.61
N PRO A 248 20.26 -31.62 10.91
CA PRO A 248 21.54 -31.03 11.29
C PRO A 248 21.36 -29.56 11.63
N GLU A 249 21.70 -29.23 12.86
CA GLU A 249 21.58 -27.91 13.42
C GLU A 249 22.65 -27.05 12.75
N VAL A 250 22.31 -26.38 11.64
CA VAL A 250 23.11 -25.27 11.18
C VAL A 250 22.89 -24.15 12.18
N SER A 251 23.80 -24.07 13.15
CA SER A 251 23.89 -22.96 14.09
C SER A 251 24.09 -21.68 13.28
N HIS A 252 23.01 -20.93 13.07
CA HIS A 252 23.15 -19.57 12.58
C HIS A 252 23.77 -18.73 13.70
N PRO A 253 24.82 -17.94 13.44
CA PRO A 253 25.38 -17.06 14.46
C PRO A 253 24.25 -16.14 14.95
N ALA A 254 24.03 -16.17 16.26
CA ALA A 254 23.22 -15.18 16.92
C ALA A 254 23.75 -13.80 16.53
N ALA A 255 22.88 -12.91 16.07
CA ALA A 255 23.23 -11.51 15.94
C ALA A 255 23.81 -11.06 17.29
N ALA A 256 25.12 -10.80 17.31
CA ALA A 256 25.78 -10.18 18.43
C ALA A 256 24.96 -8.94 18.76
N GLY A 257 24.45 -8.88 20.00
CA GLY A 257 23.70 -7.76 20.49
C GLY A 257 24.50 -6.50 20.22
N VAL A 258 23.97 -5.62 19.37
CA VAL A 258 24.45 -4.24 19.26
C VAL A 258 24.12 -3.62 20.61
N ALA A 259 25.09 -3.69 21.52
CA ALA A 259 25.11 -2.87 22.71
C ALA A 259 25.04 -1.42 22.23
N ALA A 260 24.01 -0.71 22.67
CA ALA A 260 23.91 0.73 22.51
C ALA A 260 25.22 1.38 22.97
N PRO A 261 25.84 2.30 22.21
CA PRO A 261 27.05 2.93 22.66
C PRO A 261 26.71 3.83 23.85
N ALA A 262 27.25 3.44 25.00
CA ALA A 262 27.34 4.29 26.17
C ALA A 262 28.18 5.52 25.82
N ARG A 263 27.65 6.70 26.15
CA ARG A 263 28.41 7.96 26.17
C ARG A 263 29.54 7.82 27.19
N SER A 264 30.77 7.75 26.70
CA SER A 264 31.96 7.99 27.51
C SER A 264 32.50 9.37 27.21
N THR A 265 32.45 10.20 28.25
CA THR A 265 33.15 11.46 28.42
C THR A 265 34.61 11.19 28.72
N THR A 266 35.51 11.49 27.79
CA THR A 266 36.91 11.78 28.10
C THR A 266 37.55 12.56 26.95
N ALA A 267 38.09 13.73 27.28
CA ALA A 267 38.82 14.61 26.38
C ALA A 267 40.20 14.03 26.00
N PRO A 268 40.73 14.41 24.84
CA PRO A 268 42.17 14.54 24.65
C PRO A 268 42.55 15.99 24.30
N GLY A 269 43.58 16.48 24.97
CA GLY A 269 44.17 17.80 24.76
C GLY A 269 45.07 17.87 23.53
N ASP A 270 45.18 19.11 23.05
CA ASP A 270 46.33 19.77 22.43
C ASP A 270 47.23 18.97 21.49
N GLN A 271 47.12 19.27 20.19
CA GLN A 271 48.20 19.93 19.45
C GLN A 271 47.72 20.44 18.08
N HIS A 272 47.89 21.75 17.88
CA HIS A 272 47.65 22.50 16.65
C HIS A 272 49.03 22.83 16.02
N PRO A 273 49.15 22.95 14.70
CA PRO A 273 49.58 24.22 14.12
C PRO A 273 48.79 24.56 12.84
N THR A 274 47.96 25.61 12.89
CA THR A 274 48.15 26.97 12.33
C THR A 274 48.07 27.04 10.81
N SER A 275 46.96 27.61 10.32
CA SER A 275 46.99 28.81 9.46
C SER A 275 45.61 29.47 9.44
N GLN A 276 45.59 30.73 9.84
CA GLN A 276 44.44 31.64 9.88
C GLN A 276 44.24 32.31 8.52
N VAL A 277 42.98 32.62 8.16
CA VAL A 277 42.56 33.98 7.74
C VAL A 277 41.10 34.16 8.18
N GLY A 278 40.83 35.17 8.99
CA GLY A 278 39.50 35.52 9.48
C GLY A 278 38.95 36.79 8.84
N VAL A 279 37.64 37.02 8.97
CA VAL A 279 37.05 38.36 9.07
C VAL A 279 35.83 38.28 10.00
N ALA A 280 35.77 39.23 10.94
CA ALA A 280 34.89 39.29 12.09
C ALA A 280 33.47 39.81 11.80
N ALA A 281 32.53 39.41 12.65
CA ALA A 281 31.29 40.13 12.93
C ALA A 281 31.46 40.99 14.20
N PRO A 282 30.73 42.12 14.35
CA PRO A 282 30.63 42.80 15.63
C PRO A 282 29.30 42.52 16.35
N ASP A 283 29.40 42.56 17.68
CA ASP A 283 28.39 42.34 18.70
C ASP A 283 27.51 43.57 19.02
N ALA A 284 26.50 43.29 19.83
CA ALA A 284 25.38 44.08 20.33
C ALA A 284 25.64 45.45 21.00
N GLY A 285 24.59 46.29 21.05
CA GLY A 285 24.51 47.46 21.95
C GLY A 285 23.18 48.23 21.89
N THR A 286 22.41 48.18 22.98
CA THR A 286 21.11 48.83 23.26
C THR A 286 21.19 50.34 23.53
N THR A 287 20.17 51.14 23.16
CA THR A 287 19.50 52.20 23.98
C THR A 287 18.35 52.93 23.24
N GLY A 288 17.21 53.10 23.92
CA GLY A 288 16.55 54.42 24.13
C GLY A 288 15.58 55.04 23.09
N ALA A 289 14.28 54.77 23.28
CA ALA A 289 13.05 55.57 23.06
C ALA A 289 13.04 56.94 22.33
N THR A 290 12.06 57.14 21.41
CA THR A 290 10.89 58.07 21.56
C THR A 290 9.94 58.01 20.34
N HIS A 291 8.63 58.02 20.60
CA HIS A 291 7.53 58.17 19.62
C HIS A 291 7.25 59.65 19.31
N PRO A 292 6.52 59.95 18.23
CA PRO A 292 5.14 60.39 18.45
C PRO A 292 4.06 59.72 17.56
N ALA A 293 2.89 59.65 18.20
CA ALA A 293 1.49 59.50 17.79
C ALA A 293 1.09 60.21 16.45
N THR A 294 -0.03 59.97 15.74
CA THR A 294 -1.32 59.27 15.99
C THR A 294 -2.15 59.25 14.69
N ALA A 295 -3.25 58.47 14.73
CA ALA A 295 -4.47 58.49 13.89
C ALA A 295 -4.41 57.65 12.61
N GLY A 296 -5.35 56.75 12.31
CA GLY A 296 -6.62 56.42 12.95
C GLY A 296 -7.56 55.82 11.90
N VAL A 297 -7.85 54.52 12.06
CA VAL A 297 -9.14 53.81 11.82
C VAL A 297 -9.92 54.08 10.52
N ALA A 298 -10.15 53.02 9.73
CA ALA A 298 -11.50 52.46 9.47
C ALA A 298 -11.45 51.21 8.56
N ALA A 299 -12.19 50.17 8.98
CA ALA A 299 -12.48 48.95 8.20
C ALA A 299 -13.58 49.20 7.15
N PRO A 300 -13.65 48.45 6.04
CA PRO A 300 -14.81 48.49 5.15
C PRO A 300 -15.84 47.38 5.48
N PRO A 301 -17.13 47.59 5.13
CA PRO A 301 -18.27 46.79 5.59
C PRO A 301 -18.74 45.73 4.57
N SER A 302 -19.60 44.81 5.03
CA SER A 302 -20.46 43.95 4.21
C SER A 302 -21.74 44.69 3.78
N ALA A 303 -22.20 44.47 2.54
CA ALA A 303 -23.62 44.29 2.18
C ALA A 303 -23.81 44.04 0.67
N ASP A 304 -24.78 43.17 0.37
CA ASP A 304 -25.42 42.93 -0.92
C ASP A 304 -25.97 44.20 -1.60
N GLN A 305 -25.96 44.22 -2.95
CA GLN A 305 -27.10 44.56 -3.82
C GLN A 305 -26.77 44.50 -5.32
N HIS A 306 -27.72 43.97 -6.09
CA HIS A 306 -27.78 43.90 -7.57
C HIS A 306 -27.70 45.27 -8.27
N PRO A 307 -27.40 45.28 -9.59
CA PRO A 307 -28.43 45.75 -10.53
C PRO A 307 -28.66 44.85 -11.75
N GLU A 308 -29.91 44.89 -12.21
CA GLU A 308 -30.53 44.29 -13.40
C GLU A 308 -30.08 44.93 -14.73
N PRO A 309 -30.34 44.27 -15.88
CA PRO A 309 -29.80 44.61 -17.20
C PRO A 309 -30.71 45.51 -18.05
N SER A 310 -30.11 46.29 -18.95
CA SER A 310 -30.84 46.91 -20.08
C SER A 310 -30.94 45.92 -21.24
N GLY A 311 -32.17 45.56 -21.60
CA GLY A 311 -32.48 44.76 -22.78
C GLY A 311 -32.62 45.58 -24.06
N VAL A 312 -32.61 44.91 -25.21
CA VAL A 312 -33.50 45.19 -26.34
C VAL A 312 -33.62 43.96 -27.27
N ALA A 313 -34.90 43.63 -27.50
CA ALA A 313 -35.53 43.07 -28.69
C ALA A 313 -35.30 41.59 -29.09
N ALA A 314 -36.37 40.83 -28.88
CA ALA A 314 -36.66 39.52 -29.44
C ALA A 314 -37.04 39.60 -30.93
N THR A 315 -36.71 38.55 -31.67
CA THR A 315 -37.47 38.07 -32.83
C THR A 315 -37.58 36.55 -32.74
N GLU A 316 -38.76 36.05 -33.09
CA GLU A 316 -39.27 34.72 -32.79
C GLU A 316 -38.83 33.66 -33.81
N ASP A 317 -38.86 32.42 -33.33
CA ASP A 317 -39.44 31.24 -33.98
C ASP A 317 -38.54 30.20 -34.69
N SER A 318 -38.96 28.95 -34.44
CA SER A 318 -38.69 27.69 -35.14
C SER A 318 -37.40 26.92 -34.87
N ALA A 319 -37.57 25.83 -34.10
CA ALA A 319 -36.68 24.67 -34.02
C ALA A 319 -36.63 23.90 -35.37
N PRO A 320 -35.56 23.11 -35.57
CA PRO A 320 -35.80 21.75 -36.01
C PRO A 320 -34.99 20.69 -35.26
N GLU A 321 -35.70 19.60 -35.03
CA GLU A 321 -35.28 18.27 -34.65
C GLU A 321 -34.32 17.67 -35.69
N CYS A 322 -33.19 17.09 -35.26
CA CYS A 322 -32.33 16.29 -36.13
C CYS A 322 -31.93 14.98 -35.45
N GLN A 323 -32.40 13.92 -36.09
CA GLN A 323 -32.32 12.51 -35.76
C GLN A 323 -30.92 11.95 -36.03
N HIS A 324 -30.53 10.95 -35.24
CA HIS A 324 -29.33 10.13 -35.44
C HIS A 324 -29.46 9.20 -36.65
N PRO A 325 -28.42 9.05 -37.50
CA PRO A 325 -28.27 7.87 -38.35
C PRO A 325 -27.29 6.85 -37.74
N ALA A 326 -27.72 5.59 -37.73
CA ALA A 326 -26.91 4.41 -37.45
C ALA A 326 -26.08 3.99 -38.70
N PRO A 327 -24.90 3.38 -38.55
CA PRO A 327 -24.08 2.96 -39.68
C PRO A 327 -24.47 1.57 -40.23
N ALA A 328 -24.40 1.46 -41.57
CA ALA A 328 -24.60 0.24 -42.36
C ALA A 328 -23.42 -0.74 -42.25
N GLY A 329 -23.74 -2.04 -42.34
CA GLY A 329 -22.85 -3.16 -42.05
C GLY A 329 -21.97 -3.68 -43.19
N VAL A 330 -21.17 -4.70 -42.83
CA VAL A 330 -20.53 -5.65 -43.76
C VAL A 330 -20.65 -7.05 -43.14
N ALA A 331 -20.96 -8.02 -43.99
CA ALA A 331 -21.49 -9.35 -43.71
C ALA A 331 -20.49 -10.39 -43.15
N ALA A 332 -21.04 -11.40 -42.48
CA ALA A 332 -20.44 -12.70 -42.20
C ALA A 332 -21.36 -13.82 -42.74
N PRO A 333 -20.84 -14.96 -43.19
CA PRO A 333 -21.61 -15.94 -43.96
C PRO A 333 -22.39 -16.94 -43.09
N GLU A 334 -23.39 -17.50 -43.74
CA GLU A 334 -24.47 -18.37 -43.27
C GLU A 334 -24.01 -19.76 -42.79
N SER A 335 -24.73 -20.32 -41.81
CA SER A 335 -25.16 -21.73 -41.89
C SER A 335 -26.48 -21.94 -41.13
N ARG A 336 -27.47 -22.43 -41.89
CA ARG A 336 -28.81 -22.86 -41.49
C ARG A 336 -28.77 -24.23 -40.80
N THR A 337 -29.69 -24.42 -39.85
CA THR A 337 -30.64 -25.57 -39.67
C THR A 337 -31.23 -25.43 -38.26
N ASP A 338 -32.49 -25.68 -37.93
CA ASP A 338 -33.73 -25.92 -38.65
C ASP A 338 -34.84 -25.97 -37.55
N ARG A 339 -36.08 -25.62 -37.92
CA ARG A 339 -37.38 -26.04 -37.33
C ARG A 339 -38.08 -25.27 -36.19
N SER A 340 -39.39 -25.29 -36.39
CA SER A 340 -40.46 -24.39 -35.98
C SER A 340 -41.25 -24.83 -34.75
N ALA A 341 -42.08 -23.90 -34.28
CA ALA A 341 -43.07 -23.98 -33.21
C ALA A 341 -44.37 -24.75 -33.54
N THR A 342 -45.05 -25.22 -32.49
CA THR A 342 -46.52 -25.42 -32.30
C THR A 342 -46.74 -25.55 -30.79
N ASP A 343 -47.43 -24.66 -30.08
CA ASP A 343 -48.87 -24.39 -29.97
C ASP A 343 -49.69 -25.41 -29.12
N ARG A 344 -50.40 -24.83 -28.14
CA ARG A 344 -51.66 -25.23 -27.46
C ARG A 344 -51.78 -26.43 -26.49
N SER A 345 -52.18 -26.06 -25.26
CA SER A 345 -53.33 -26.57 -24.46
C SER A 345 -53.11 -27.41 -23.18
N ARG A 346 -53.68 -26.85 -22.09
CA ARG A 346 -54.04 -27.26 -20.70
C ARG A 346 -54.79 -28.63 -20.55
N PRO A 347 -55.21 -29.11 -19.33
CA PRO A 347 -55.38 -28.50 -17.98
C PRO A 347 -54.80 -29.38 -16.82
N GLY A 348 -54.86 -29.14 -15.51
CA GLY A 348 -55.45 -28.18 -14.56
C GLY A 348 -55.50 -28.85 -13.16
N ARG A 349 -55.31 -28.13 -12.05
CA ARG A 349 -55.88 -28.48 -10.74
C ARG A 349 -55.99 -27.24 -9.83
N ALA A 350 -57.15 -27.15 -9.17
CA ALA A 350 -57.66 -26.14 -8.24
C ALA A 350 -56.71 -25.81 -7.07
N GLY A 351 -56.67 -24.59 -6.50
CA GLY A 351 -57.76 -23.92 -5.76
C GLY A 351 -57.80 -24.51 -4.35
N ASP A 352 -57.46 -23.80 -3.28
CA ASP A 352 -58.34 -22.79 -2.66
C ASP A 352 -57.58 -21.62 -2.03
N GLY A 353 -58.18 -20.44 -2.12
CA GLY A 353 -57.78 -19.24 -1.41
C GLY A 353 -58.78 -18.88 -0.31
N SER A 354 -58.33 -18.02 0.60
CA SER A 354 -59.20 -17.13 1.37
C SER A 354 -58.59 -15.73 1.35
N ALA A 355 -59.23 -14.84 0.59
CA ALA A 355 -59.14 -13.40 0.72
C ALA A 355 -59.92 -12.97 1.99
N LEU A 356 -59.62 -11.82 2.61
CA LEU A 356 -60.26 -10.55 2.25
C LEU A 356 -59.66 -9.36 3.04
N VAL A 357 -59.35 -8.29 2.28
CA VAL A 357 -59.38 -6.81 2.55
C VAL A 357 -58.89 -6.26 3.90
N GLY A 358 -58.08 -5.20 3.99
CA GLY A 358 -57.75 -4.11 3.06
C GLY A 358 -58.11 -2.76 3.69
N SER A 359 -57.13 -1.90 4.01
CA SER A 359 -57.27 -0.43 4.19
C SER A 359 -55.88 0.20 4.36
N GLY A 360 -55.61 1.24 3.56
CA GLY A 360 -54.30 1.86 3.38
C GLY A 360 -53.86 2.86 4.46
N GLY A 361 -52.68 3.43 4.23
CA GLY A 361 -52.12 4.55 4.97
C GLY A 361 -50.59 4.59 4.90
N SER A 362 -50.04 5.47 4.06
CA SER A 362 -48.61 5.81 4.02
C SER A 362 -48.15 6.59 5.28
N PRO A 363 -46.85 6.89 5.45
CA PRO A 363 -46.04 6.49 6.60
C PRO A 363 -45.96 7.55 7.71
N PRO A 364 -45.64 7.19 8.97
CA PRO A 364 -45.22 8.17 9.95
C PRO A 364 -43.70 8.17 10.19
N THR A 365 -43.22 9.41 10.11
CA THR A 365 -42.03 10.01 10.68
C THR A 365 -41.69 9.60 12.11
N ARG A 366 -40.39 9.36 12.31
CA ARG A 366 -39.53 9.71 13.47
C ARG A 366 -40.23 10.33 14.69
N ALA A 367 -40.31 9.57 15.78
CA ALA A 367 -40.41 10.07 17.15
C ALA A 367 -39.63 9.13 18.09
N SER A 368 -38.87 9.73 19.00
CA SER A 368 -37.91 9.12 19.94
C SER A 368 -38.53 8.13 20.93
N PRO A 369 -37.77 7.11 21.38
CA PRO A 369 -38.02 6.44 22.64
C PRO A 369 -37.12 6.96 23.78
N ASP A 370 -37.70 6.92 24.96
CA ASP A 370 -37.21 7.37 26.25
C ASP A 370 -35.83 6.88 26.70
N HIS A 371 -35.18 7.73 27.49
CA HIS A 371 -33.93 7.50 28.23
C HIS A 371 -34.00 6.31 29.20
N PRO A 372 -33.05 5.36 29.14
CA PRO A 372 -32.67 4.56 30.29
C PRO A 372 -31.68 5.33 31.19
N LYS A 373 -31.92 5.22 32.51
CA LYS A 373 -31.15 5.83 33.61
C LYS A 373 -29.64 5.55 33.51
N GLN A 374 -28.82 6.59 33.70
CA GLN A 374 -27.37 6.50 33.81
C GLN A 374 -26.92 5.65 35.02
N PRO A 375 -25.91 4.78 34.87
CA PRO A 375 -25.20 4.18 36.01
C PRO A 375 -24.26 5.20 36.67
N PRO A 376 -23.94 5.06 37.98
CA PRO A 376 -23.07 5.99 38.68
C PRO A 376 -21.63 5.99 38.12
N PRO A 377 -20.90 7.11 38.19
CA PRO A 377 -19.57 7.23 37.61
C PRO A 377 -18.56 6.33 38.33
N SER A 378 -17.84 5.51 37.54
CA SER A 378 -16.68 4.75 37.99
C SER A 378 -15.53 5.69 38.38
N PRO A 379 -14.76 5.39 39.44
CA PRO A 379 -13.65 6.24 39.87
C PRO A 379 -12.51 6.18 38.84
N GLY A 380 -12.06 7.36 38.38
CA GLY A 380 -11.03 7.51 37.36
C GLY A 380 -9.64 6.98 37.78
N PRO A 381 -8.74 6.75 36.81
CA PRO A 381 -7.44 6.14 37.04
C PRO A 381 -6.53 7.05 37.90
N ARG A 382 -6.05 6.51 39.02
CA ARG A 382 -5.06 7.16 39.88
C ARG A 382 -3.75 7.39 39.11
N ARG A 383 -3.42 8.67 38.89
CA ARG A 383 -2.08 9.14 38.48
C ARG A 383 -1.03 8.59 39.43
N THR A 384 -0.19 7.67 38.96
CA THR A 384 1.03 7.26 39.68
C THR A 384 2.03 8.41 39.65
N ARG A 385 2.41 8.86 40.85
CA ARG A 385 3.41 9.92 41.07
C ARG A 385 4.76 9.49 40.50
N ARG A 386 5.36 10.39 39.72
CA ARG A 386 6.77 10.38 39.29
C ARG A 386 7.68 9.99 40.45
N GLY A 387 8.47 8.93 40.24
CA GLY A 387 9.55 8.51 41.11
C GLY A 387 10.58 9.63 41.28
N ARG A 388 10.68 10.13 42.51
CA ARG A 388 11.68 11.09 42.96
C ARG A 388 13.02 10.34 43.07
N ARG A 389 14.01 10.69 42.25
CA ARG A 389 15.39 10.23 42.39
C ARG A 389 15.89 10.60 43.79
N ARG A 390 16.24 9.59 44.60
CA ARG A 390 17.02 9.77 45.82
C ARG A 390 18.50 9.84 45.42
N SER A 391 19.14 10.95 45.78
CA SER A 391 20.59 11.04 45.91
C SER A 391 21.04 10.09 47.02
N ARG A 392 22.09 9.31 46.75
CA ARG A 392 22.88 8.66 47.80
C ARG A 392 24.25 9.32 47.82
N SER A 393 24.54 9.90 48.98
CA SER A 393 25.83 10.33 49.49
C SER A 393 26.86 9.20 49.42
N GLY A 394 28.11 9.59 49.16
CA GLY A 394 29.25 8.69 48.95
C GLY A 394 29.81 8.03 50.22
N GLY A 395 30.92 7.32 50.03
CA GLY A 395 31.73 6.77 51.11
C GLY A 395 32.67 5.67 50.64
N SER A 396 33.96 5.98 50.69
CA SER A 396 35.19 5.25 50.36
C SER A 396 35.33 3.81 50.87
N ALA A 397 36.05 2.99 50.10
CA ALA A 397 37.32 2.34 50.46
C ALA A 397 37.90 1.67 49.21
#